data_AF-A0A0F9DWQ8-F1
#
_entry.id   AF-A0A0F9DWQ8-F1
#
_cell.length_a   1.000
_cell.length_b   1.000
_cell.length_c   1.000
_cell.angle_alpha   90.00
_cell.angle_beta   90.00
_cell.angle_gamma   90.00
#
_symmetry.space_group_name_H-M   'P 1'
#
loop_
_entity.id
_entity.type
_entity.pdbx_description
1 polymer ?
#
loop_
_entity_poly.entity_id
_entity_poly.type
_entity_poly.pdbx_seq_one_letter_code
_entity_poly.pdbx_strand_id
1 'polypeptide(L)'
;CGDFHQDPDKAKTYLWFHMTMGLRQTAEDSIGWNVPELVFRYGIKGRLMATQGITVTQGVNTHELASIYNLFDVHILPTKREGFGLPILESMACGVPNIATNYSACVELIEQGGGELIDVETYVCDTHFEAESAIVSVKSAVEKLDKLFGDPKLRKEISRQSRAFAQSMKWDDQIPEWIEVLFGVLGRDAPRRTVDHAPSLVGNGNNNDDAAELLDEVGVGTG
;
A
#
# COMPACT_ATOMS: atom_id res chain seq x y z
N CYS A 1 -14.94 5.22 -28.56
CA CYS A 1 -15.51 4.96 -27.23
C CYS A 1 -16.61 5.99 -27.04
N GLY A 2 -17.80 5.60 -26.59
CA GLY A 2 -18.94 6.52 -26.49
C GLY A 2 -18.59 7.72 -25.63
N ASP A 3 -19.03 8.91 -26.05
CA ASP A 3 -18.79 10.16 -25.33
C ASP A 3 -19.29 10.00 -23.89
N PHE A 4 -18.36 10.04 -22.93
CA PHE A 4 -18.68 10.05 -21.52
C PHE A 4 -19.43 11.35 -21.22
N HIS A 5 -20.75 11.28 -21.09
CA HIS A 5 -21.57 12.41 -20.69
C HIS A 5 -21.57 12.51 -19.18
N GLN A 6 -20.77 13.44 -18.65
CA GLN A 6 -20.66 13.67 -17.22
C GLN A 6 -21.96 14.28 -16.67
N ASP A 7 -22.36 13.80 -15.50
CA ASP A 7 -23.39 14.40 -14.69
C ASP A 7 -23.01 15.86 -14.33
N PRO A 8 -23.79 16.87 -14.76
CA PRO A 8 -23.55 18.28 -14.44
C PRO A 8 -23.44 18.55 -12.93
N ASP A 9 -24.12 17.76 -12.10
CA ASP A 9 -24.09 17.91 -10.65
C ASP A 9 -22.76 17.44 -10.03
N LYS A 10 -21.99 16.61 -10.78
CA LYS A 10 -20.64 16.15 -10.42
C LYS A 10 -19.53 16.95 -11.13
N ALA A 11 -19.85 18.14 -11.65
CA ALA A 11 -18.90 18.97 -12.41
C ALA A 11 -17.68 19.48 -11.61
N LYS A 12 -17.65 19.27 -10.28
CA LYS A 12 -16.52 19.65 -9.41
C LYS A 12 -15.74 18.44 -8.84
N THR A 13 -16.00 17.24 -9.31
CA THR A 13 -15.26 16.05 -8.88
C THR A 13 -13.98 15.89 -9.70
N TYR A 14 -12.87 15.61 -9.00
CA TYR A 14 -11.56 15.36 -9.59
C TYR A 14 -10.98 14.05 -9.05
N LEU A 15 -10.18 13.38 -9.87
CA LEU A 15 -9.40 12.22 -9.50
C LEU A 15 -7.96 12.66 -9.25
N TRP A 16 -7.38 12.29 -8.11
CA TRP A 16 -5.98 12.56 -7.82
C TRP A 16 -5.17 11.26 -7.83
N PHE A 17 -4.09 11.22 -8.61
CA PHE A 17 -3.17 10.08 -8.66
C PHE A 17 -1.86 10.40 -7.93
N HIS A 18 -1.54 9.56 -6.94
CA HIS A 18 -0.25 9.53 -6.29
C HIS A 18 0.52 8.27 -6.74
N MET A 19 0.98 8.31 -7.99
CA MET A 19 1.73 7.23 -8.64
C MET A 19 2.55 7.79 -9.81
N THR A 20 3.50 7.00 -10.32
CA THR A 20 4.22 7.35 -11.56
C THR A 20 3.26 7.52 -12.74
N MET A 21 3.63 8.37 -13.70
CA MET A 21 2.78 8.67 -14.86
C MET A 21 2.99 7.69 -16.01
N GLY A 22 4.07 6.90 -15.95
CA GLY A 22 4.35 5.84 -16.91
C GLY A 22 4.61 6.39 -18.31
N LEU A 23 5.23 7.58 -18.42
CA LEU A 23 5.47 8.25 -19.70
C LEU A 23 6.56 7.54 -20.51
N ARG A 24 7.31 6.62 -19.90
CA ARG A 24 8.40 5.86 -20.53
C ARG A 24 9.49 6.75 -21.14
N GLN A 25 9.63 7.97 -20.64
CA GLN A 25 10.66 8.92 -21.10
C GLN A 25 12.00 8.69 -20.39
N THR A 26 11.96 8.16 -19.17
CA THR A 26 13.12 7.74 -18.38
C THR A 26 12.89 6.33 -17.84
N ALA A 27 13.96 5.63 -17.48
CA ALA A 27 13.85 4.30 -16.84
C ALA A 27 13.00 4.37 -15.56
N GLU A 28 13.14 5.44 -14.79
CA GLU A 28 12.46 5.67 -13.52
C GLU A 28 10.95 5.95 -13.66
N ASP A 29 10.50 6.46 -14.81
CA ASP A 29 9.07 6.67 -15.15
C ASP A 29 8.56 5.67 -16.21
N SER A 30 9.25 4.54 -16.38
CA SER A 30 8.85 3.47 -17.31
C SER A 30 7.96 2.40 -16.69
N ILE A 31 7.80 2.44 -15.36
CA ILE A 31 7.07 1.44 -14.58
C ILE A 31 5.65 1.94 -14.31
N GLY A 32 4.67 1.05 -14.47
CA GLY A 32 3.26 1.34 -14.21
C GLY A 32 2.45 1.58 -15.49
N TRP A 33 1.31 2.24 -15.31
CA TRP A 33 0.38 2.55 -16.39
C TRP A 33 0.78 3.84 -17.10
N ASN A 34 0.62 3.89 -18.43
CA ASN A 34 0.69 5.15 -19.16
C ASN A 34 -0.58 5.97 -18.88
N VAL A 35 -0.51 6.83 -17.86
CA VAL A 35 -1.67 7.57 -17.36
C VAL A 35 -2.25 8.52 -18.42
N PRO A 36 -1.45 9.28 -19.21
CA PRO A 36 -2.02 10.12 -20.27
C PRO A 36 -2.81 9.34 -21.32
N GLU A 37 -2.33 8.16 -21.72
CA GLU A 37 -3.06 7.28 -22.64
C GLU A 37 -4.40 6.82 -22.03
N LEU A 38 -4.43 6.45 -20.74
CA LEU A 38 -5.69 6.11 -20.07
C LEU A 38 -6.64 7.31 -20.01
N VAL A 39 -6.13 8.50 -19.66
CA VAL A 39 -6.92 9.73 -19.62
C VAL A 39 -7.54 10.03 -20.98
N PHE A 40 -6.77 9.88 -22.07
CA PHE A 40 -7.26 10.05 -23.43
C PHE A 40 -8.31 8.98 -23.78
N ARG A 41 -8.01 7.71 -23.53
CA ARG A 41 -8.87 6.56 -23.85
C ARG A 41 -10.24 6.63 -23.18
N TYR A 42 -10.26 7.06 -21.92
CA TYR A 42 -11.49 7.17 -21.13
C TYR A 42 -12.16 8.55 -21.23
N GLY A 43 -11.59 9.50 -21.96
CA GLY A 43 -12.20 10.81 -22.19
C GLY A 43 -12.28 11.70 -20.94
N ILE A 44 -11.39 11.50 -19.96
CA ILE A 44 -11.42 12.21 -18.65
C ILE A 44 -10.42 13.37 -18.58
N LYS A 45 -10.09 13.98 -19.72
CA LYS A 45 -9.15 15.11 -19.79
C LYS A 45 -9.66 16.28 -18.91
N GLY A 46 -8.77 16.85 -18.10
CA GLY A 46 -9.10 17.96 -17.19
C GLY A 46 -9.79 17.53 -15.89
N ARG A 47 -9.97 16.22 -15.68
CA ARG A 47 -10.54 15.65 -14.44
C ARG A 47 -9.53 14.96 -13.55
N LEU A 48 -8.31 14.77 -14.04
CA LEU A 48 -7.23 14.10 -13.31
C LEU A 48 -6.16 15.12 -12.91
N MET A 49 -5.79 15.08 -11.64
CA MET A 49 -4.60 15.68 -11.08
C MET A 49 -3.62 14.58 -10.67
N ALA A 50 -2.32 14.86 -10.69
CA ALA A 50 -1.31 13.89 -10.30
C ALA A 50 -0.17 14.55 -9.55
N THR A 51 0.40 13.81 -8.61
CA THR A 51 1.63 14.22 -7.91
C THR A 51 2.78 14.24 -8.91
N GLN A 52 3.52 15.35 -8.97
CA GLN A 52 4.62 15.54 -9.91
C GLN A 52 5.96 15.18 -9.26
N GLY A 53 6.94 14.78 -10.09
CA GLY A 53 8.33 14.61 -9.65
C GLY A 53 8.59 13.38 -8.78
N ILE A 54 7.65 12.43 -8.73
CA ILE A 54 7.85 11.15 -8.04
C ILE A 54 8.34 10.07 -9.01
N THR A 55 9.11 9.12 -8.49
CA THR A 55 9.56 7.92 -9.20
C THR A 55 9.23 6.67 -8.39
N VAL A 56 9.56 5.49 -8.91
CA VAL A 56 9.37 4.23 -8.16
C VAL A 56 10.18 4.14 -6.86
N THR A 57 11.27 4.91 -6.74
CA THR A 57 12.16 4.92 -5.57
C THR A 57 12.08 6.22 -4.78
N GLN A 58 11.44 7.25 -5.32
CA GLN A 58 11.39 8.59 -4.77
C GLN A 58 9.94 9.06 -4.65
N GLY A 59 9.45 9.13 -3.42
CA GLY A 59 8.16 9.76 -3.09
C GLY A 59 8.29 11.24 -2.71
N VAL A 60 7.21 11.78 -2.17
CA VAL A 60 7.20 13.08 -1.48
C VAL A 60 7.50 12.89 0.00
N ASN A 61 7.82 13.98 0.72
CA ASN A 61 8.03 13.86 2.16
C ASN A 61 6.68 13.69 2.92
N THR A 62 6.73 13.25 4.18
CA THR A 62 5.53 12.95 4.97
C THR A 62 4.58 14.15 5.15
N HIS A 63 5.10 15.38 5.25
CA HIS A 63 4.26 16.58 5.36
C HIS A 63 3.52 16.89 4.05
N GLU A 64 4.21 16.74 2.92
CA GLU A 64 3.60 16.87 1.60
C GLU A 64 2.56 15.77 1.36
N LEU A 65 2.86 14.52 1.72
CA LEU A 65 1.93 13.40 1.60
C LEU A 65 0.67 13.63 2.44
N ALA A 66 0.84 14.05 3.70
CA ALA A 66 -0.29 14.42 4.55
C ALA A 66 -1.10 15.57 3.95
N SER A 67 -0.44 16.58 3.38
CA SER A 67 -1.13 17.69 2.71
C SER A 67 -1.96 17.20 1.52
N ILE A 68 -1.44 16.25 0.73
CA ILE A 68 -2.15 15.61 -0.38
C ILE A 68 -3.40 14.86 0.14
N TYR A 69 -3.25 14.01 1.15
CA TYR A 69 -4.39 13.27 1.72
C TYR A 69 -5.48 14.22 2.25
N ASN A 70 -5.11 15.34 2.86
CA ASN A 70 -6.07 16.33 3.37
C ASN A 70 -6.88 17.03 2.25
N LEU A 71 -6.51 16.87 0.97
CA LEU A 71 -7.32 17.33 -0.17
C LEU A 71 -8.44 16.35 -0.53
N PHE A 72 -8.40 15.12 -0.03
CA PHE A 72 -9.30 14.06 -0.48
C PHE A 72 -10.58 14.01 0.37
N ASP A 73 -11.72 13.96 -0.32
CA ASP A 73 -13.00 13.58 0.29
C ASP A 73 -13.07 12.08 0.60
N VAL A 74 -12.45 11.26 -0.26
CA VAL A 74 -12.44 9.80 -0.22
C VAL A 74 -11.13 9.31 -0.83
N HIS A 75 -10.51 8.30 -0.23
CA HIS A 75 -9.37 7.58 -0.76
C HIS A 75 -9.84 6.22 -1.31
N ILE A 76 -9.41 5.85 -2.52
CA ILE A 76 -9.73 4.54 -3.12
C ILE A 76 -8.44 3.80 -3.48
N LEU A 77 -8.33 2.55 -3.04
CA LEU A 77 -7.18 1.68 -3.31
C LEU A 77 -7.65 0.33 -3.88
N PRO A 78 -7.90 0.24 -5.20
CA PRO A 78 -8.34 -0.98 -5.87
C PRO A 78 -7.15 -1.89 -6.20
N THR A 79 -6.28 -2.13 -5.21
CA THR A 79 -5.09 -2.99 -5.37
C THR A 79 -5.48 -4.46 -5.50
N LYS A 80 -4.65 -5.26 -6.18
CA LYS A 80 -4.90 -6.70 -6.32
C LYS A 80 -4.59 -7.49 -5.04
N ARG A 81 -3.66 -6.98 -4.26
CA ARG A 81 -3.15 -7.54 -3.00
C ARG A 81 -2.35 -6.45 -2.32
N GLU A 82 -2.29 -6.49 -1.00
CA GLU A 82 -1.58 -5.47 -0.22
C GLU A 82 -0.79 -6.11 0.89
N GLY A 83 0.36 -5.54 1.24
CA GLY A 83 1.17 -6.07 2.33
C GLY A 83 0.50 -5.77 3.66
N PHE A 84 0.75 -4.57 4.18
CA PHE A 84 0.12 -4.08 5.41
C PHE A 84 -1.00 -3.08 5.12
N GLY A 85 -0.93 -2.33 4.03
CA GLY A 85 -1.92 -1.30 3.71
C GLY A 85 -1.62 0.07 4.33
N LEU A 86 -0.34 0.45 4.39
CA LEU A 86 0.07 1.78 4.87
C LEU A 86 -0.69 2.94 4.19
N PRO A 87 -0.94 2.94 2.87
CA PRO A 87 -1.71 4.02 2.24
C PRO A 87 -3.14 4.16 2.81
N ILE A 88 -3.75 3.05 3.22
CA ILE A 88 -5.05 3.05 3.90
C ILE A 88 -4.88 3.73 5.26
N LEU A 89 -3.92 3.27 6.08
CA LEU A 89 -3.70 3.79 7.42
C LEU A 89 -3.29 5.29 7.43
N GLU A 90 -2.46 5.71 6.48
CA GLU A 90 -2.03 7.11 6.32
C GLU A 90 -3.20 8.03 5.95
N SER A 91 -4.06 7.58 5.03
CA SER A 91 -5.29 8.31 4.70
C SER A 91 -6.26 8.34 5.89
N MET A 92 -6.35 7.24 6.67
CA MET A 92 -7.15 7.19 7.88
C MET A 92 -6.63 8.16 8.96
N ALA A 93 -5.31 8.31 9.11
CA ALA A 93 -4.69 9.27 10.01
C ALA A 93 -5.06 10.72 9.63
N CYS A 94 -5.21 11.00 8.34
CA CYS A 94 -5.73 12.26 7.83
C CYS A 94 -7.26 12.39 7.95
N GLY A 95 -7.95 11.34 8.40
CA GLY A 95 -9.40 11.27 8.53
C GLY A 95 -10.13 11.17 7.19
N VAL A 96 -9.47 10.59 6.19
CA VAL A 96 -10.08 10.33 4.89
C VAL A 96 -10.78 8.96 4.94
N PRO A 97 -12.08 8.87 4.59
CA PRO A 97 -12.76 7.59 4.38
C PRO A 97 -12.10 6.78 3.26
N ASN A 98 -11.99 5.47 3.46
CA ASN A 98 -11.36 4.57 2.50
C ASN A 98 -12.38 3.75 1.70
N ILE A 99 -12.01 3.40 0.47
CA ILE A 99 -12.64 2.36 -0.34
C ILE A 99 -11.50 1.44 -0.78
N ALA A 100 -11.49 0.18 -0.33
CA ALA A 100 -10.38 -0.74 -0.63
C ALA A 100 -10.88 -2.09 -1.12
N THR A 101 -10.03 -2.84 -1.81
CA THR A 101 -10.36 -4.20 -2.27
C THR A 101 -10.74 -5.10 -1.10
N ASN A 102 -11.82 -5.89 -1.24
CA ASN A 102 -12.21 -6.95 -0.30
C ASN A 102 -11.28 -8.17 -0.39
N TYR A 103 -9.99 -7.96 -0.15
CA TYR A 103 -8.96 -8.99 -0.22
C TYR A 103 -7.70 -8.54 0.51
N SER A 104 -6.91 -9.52 1.01
CA SER A 104 -5.61 -9.27 1.64
C SER A 104 -5.73 -8.34 2.88
N ALA A 105 -4.66 -7.64 3.27
CA ALA A 105 -4.64 -6.81 4.48
C ALA A 105 -5.62 -5.64 4.47
N CYS A 106 -6.16 -5.28 3.29
CA CYS A 106 -7.17 -4.23 3.17
C CYS A 106 -8.41 -4.52 4.02
N VAL A 107 -8.85 -5.78 4.09
CA VAL A 107 -10.06 -6.18 4.84
C VAL A 107 -9.89 -5.86 6.32
N GLU A 108 -8.78 -6.31 6.90
CA GLU A 108 -8.49 -6.15 8.33
C GLU A 108 -8.46 -4.70 8.77
N LEU A 109 -7.95 -3.79 7.92
CA LEU A 109 -7.93 -2.35 8.19
C LEU A 109 -9.31 -1.70 8.05
N ILE A 110 -10.08 -2.05 7.02
CA ILE A 110 -11.38 -1.41 6.76
C ILE A 110 -12.43 -1.85 7.77
N GLU A 111 -12.37 -3.11 8.25
CA GLU A 111 -13.27 -3.64 9.27
C GLU A 111 -13.16 -2.92 10.63
N GLN A 112 -12.11 -2.13 10.86
CA GLN A 112 -11.95 -1.27 12.04
C GLN A 112 -12.82 0.00 12.00
N GLY A 113 -13.64 0.18 10.95
CA GLY A 113 -14.58 1.29 10.82
C GLY A 113 -14.09 2.43 9.92
N GLY A 114 -13.14 2.18 9.02
CA GLY A 114 -12.51 3.24 8.24
C GLY A 114 -12.98 3.42 6.79
N GLY A 115 -14.00 2.68 6.34
CA GLY A 115 -14.38 2.71 4.94
C GLY A 115 -15.35 1.65 4.43
N GLU A 116 -15.28 1.40 3.13
CA GLU A 116 -16.05 0.39 2.41
C GLU A 116 -15.12 -0.59 1.68
N LEU A 117 -15.57 -1.83 1.52
CA LEU A 117 -14.87 -2.85 0.74
C LEU A 117 -15.48 -2.99 -0.66
N ILE A 118 -14.62 -3.09 -1.67
CA ILE A 118 -14.99 -3.34 -3.06
C ILE A 118 -15.08 -4.84 -3.28
N ASP A 119 -16.19 -5.32 -3.83
CA ASP A 119 -16.37 -6.72 -4.15
C ASP A 119 -15.33 -7.21 -5.17
N VAL A 120 -14.90 -8.46 -5.01
CA VAL A 120 -14.00 -9.12 -5.94
C VAL A 120 -14.82 -9.77 -7.05
N GLU A 121 -14.53 -9.40 -8.30
CA GLU A 121 -15.16 -9.97 -9.49
C GLU A 121 -14.56 -11.35 -9.81
N THR A 122 -13.24 -11.47 -9.69
CA THR A 122 -12.53 -12.73 -9.96
C THR A 122 -11.15 -12.73 -9.31
N TYR A 123 -10.51 -13.90 -9.30
CA TYR A 123 -9.14 -14.07 -8.84
C TYR A 123 -8.27 -14.52 -10.01
N VAL A 124 -7.05 -14.00 -10.06
CA VAL A 124 -6.02 -14.45 -11.00
C VAL A 124 -4.80 -14.91 -10.22
N CYS A 125 -4.22 -16.03 -10.62
CA CYS A 125 -2.93 -16.46 -10.12
C CYS A 125 -1.87 -16.07 -11.14
N ASP A 126 -0.83 -15.37 -10.71
CA ASP A 126 0.30 -15.05 -11.57
C ASP A 126 1.53 -15.90 -11.22
N THR A 127 2.32 -16.21 -12.25
CA THR A 127 3.51 -17.07 -12.12
C THR A 127 4.72 -16.32 -11.53
N HIS A 128 4.62 -15.00 -11.32
CA HIS A 128 5.73 -14.22 -10.81
C HIS A 128 5.77 -14.26 -9.28
N PHE A 129 4.60 -14.21 -8.65
CA PHE A 129 4.44 -14.26 -7.21
C PHE A 129 3.85 -15.57 -6.70
N GLU A 130 3.41 -16.46 -7.59
CA GLU A 130 2.80 -17.77 -7.26
C GLU A 130 1.67 -17.67 -6.23
N ALA A 131 0.89 -16.60 -6.33
CA ALA A 131 -0.15 -16.25 -5.37
C ALA A 131 -1.39 -15.73 -6.08
N GLU A 132 -2.55 -15.90 -5.43
CA GLU A 132 -3.80 -15.33 -5.89
C GLU A 132 -3.80 -13.80 -5.76
N SER A 133 -4.46 -13.16 -6.70
CA SER A 133 -4.64 -11.72 -6.80
C SER A 133 -6.08 -11.42 -7.14
N ALA A 134 -6.70 -10.51 -6.38
CA ALA A 134 -8.08 -10.12 -6.60
C ALA A 134 -8.19 -9.12 -7.77
N ILE A 135 -9.21 -9.31 -8.60
CA ILE A 135 -9.66 -8.32 -9.58
C ILE A 135 -10.98 -7.76 -9.09
N VAL A 136 -11.02 -6.46 -8.81
CA VAL A 136 -12.21 -5.79 -8.26
C VAL A 136 -13.34 -5.67 -9.27
N SER A 137 -14.58 -5.67 -8.76
CA SER A 137 -15.75 -5.31 -9.55
C SER A 137 -15.84 -3.79 -9.71
N VAL A 138 -15.77 -3.32 -10.95
CA VAL A 138 -15.91 -1.88 -11.28
C VAL A 138 -17.27 -1.35 -10.82
N LYS A 139 -18.33 -2.16 -10.94
CA LYS A 139 -19.67 -1.79 -10.49
C LYS A 139 -19.69 -1.52 -8.99
N SER A 140 -19.15 -2.45 -8.19
CA SER A 140 -19.06 -2.29 -6.74
C SER A 140 -18.24 -1.04 -6.38
N ALA A 141 -17.10 -0.81 -7.03
CA ALA A 141 -16.27 0.38 -6.80
C ALA A 141 -17.04 1.69 -7.04
N VAL A 142 -17.81 1.77 -8.12
CA VAL A 142 -18.66 2.94 -8.45
C VAL A 142 -19.76 3.13 -7.41
N GLU A 143 -20.44 2.06 -6.98
CA GLU A 143 -21.48 2.13 -5.95
C GLU A 143 -20.94 2.65 -4.61
N LYS A 144 -19.73 2.22 -4.21
CA LYS A 144 -19.07 2.71 -2.99
C LYS A 144 -18.66 4.17 -3.12
N LEU A 145 -18.13 4.57 -4.27
CA LEU A 145 -17.80 5.97 -4.56
C LEU A 145 -19.05 6.84 -4.48
N ASP A 146 -20.14 6.47 -5.14
CA ASP A 146 -21.40 7.23 -5.11
C ASP A 146 -21.99 7.32 -3.71
N LYS A 147 -21.92 6.24 -2.92
CA LYS A 147 -22.34 6.23 -1.52
C LYS A 147 -21.56 7.25 -0.68
N LEU A 148 -20.22 7.20 -0.73
CA LEU A 148 -19.41 8.08 0.10
C LEU A 148 -19.41 9.52 -0.40
N PHE A 149 -19.36 9.78 -1.71
CA PHE A 149 -19.46 11.13 -2.26
C PHE A 149 -20.84 11.76 -2.05
N GLY A 150 -21.90 10.96 -2.11
CA GLY A 150 -23.29 11.41 -1.95
C GLY A 150 -23.69 11.76 -0.52
N ASP A 151 -22.96 11.28 0.50
CA ASP A 151 -23.34 11.47 1.91
C ASP A 151 -22.22 12.10 2.76
N PRO A 152 -22.18 13.45 2.88
CA PRO A 152 -21.21 14.14 3.73
C PRO A 152 -21.30 13.79 5.23
N LYS A 153 -22.49 13.40 5.72
CA LYS A 153 -22.65 13.02 7.14
C LYS A 153 -21.98 11.67 7.39
N LEU A 154 -22.18 10.72 6.48
CA LEU A 154 -21.49 9.44 6.51
C LEU A 154 -19.98 9.63 6.44
N ARG A 155 -19.47 10.47 5.53
CA ARG A 155 -18.02 10.77 5.45
C ARG A 155 -17.48 11.31 6.76
N LYS A 156 -18.21 12.20 7.43
CA LYS A 156 -17.79 12.76 8.72
C LYS A 156 -17.73 11.71 9.83
N GLU A 157 -18.69 10.78 9.84
CA GLU A 157 -18.69 9.68 10.81
C GLU A 157 -17.52 8.72 10.57
N ILE A 158 -17.33 8.26 9.33
CA ILE A 158 -16.19 7.39 8.96
C ILE A 158 -14.87 8.10 9.25
N SER A 159 -14.73 9.38 8.91
CA SER A 159 -13.54 10.19 9.20
C SER A 159 -13.12 10.16 10.67
N ARG A 160 -14.10 10.17 11.59
CA ARG A 160 -13.84 10.07 13.03
C ARG A 160 -13.34 8.68 13.41
N GLN A 161 -13.97 7.63 12.89
CA GLN A 161 -13.59 6.24 13.14
C GLN A 161 -12.20 5.93 12.59
N SER A 162 -11.94 6.33 11.33
CA SER A 162 -10.63 6.23 10.68
C SER A 162 -9.52 6.84 11.53
N ARG A 163 -9.68 8.09 12.01
CA ARG A 163 -8.65 8.72 12.84
C ARG A 163 -8.46 8.01 14.17
N ALA A 164 -9.54 7.57 14.80
CA ALA A 164 -9.47 6.88 16.09
C ALA A 164 -8.67 5.57 15.96
N PHE A 165 -8.92 4.79 14.91
CA PHE A 165 -8.17 3.57 14.64
C PHE A 165 -6.72 3.86 14.24
N ALA A 166 -6.47 4.81 13.34
CA ALA A 166 -5.10 5.16 12.94
C ALA A 166 -4.24 5.63 14.13
N GLN A 167 -4.86 6.29 15.12
CA GLN A 167 -4.17 6.72 16.34
C GLN A 167 -3.75 5.57 17.27
N SER A 168 -4.37 4.38 17.20
CA SER A 168 -3.94 3.22 17.98
C SER A 168 -2.79 2.45 17.34
N MET A 169 -2.43 2.77 16.09
CA MET A 169 -1.44 2.05 15.29
C MET A 169 -0.08 2.79 15.23
N LYS A 170 0.19 3.71 16.17
CA LYS A 170 1.45 4.46 16.18
C LYS A 170 2.61 3.56 16.54
N TRP A 171 3.76 3.79 15.91
CA TRP A 171 4.98 3.05 16.23
C TRP A 171 5.36 3.11 17.71
N ASP A 172 5.15 4.24 18.39
CA ASP A 172 5.44 4.38 19.82
C ASP A 172 4.59 3.43 20.69
N ASP A 173 3.39 3.07 20.23
CA ASP A 173 2.50 2.14 20.91
C ASP A 173 2.81 0.67 20.53
N GLN A 174 3.17 0.42 19.26
CA GLN A 174 3.37 -0.92 18.72
C GLN A 174 4.77 -1.50 19.03
N ILE A 175 5.83 -0.69 18.98
CA ILE A 175 7.21 -1.14 19.15
C ILE A 175 7.44 -1.85 20.50
N PRO A 176 6.95 -1.33 21.65
CA PRO A 176 7.15 -2.00 22.94
C PRO A 176 6.62 -3.43 22.97
N GLU A 177 5.44 -3.68 22.39
CA GLU A 177 4.85 -5.03 22.32
C GLU A 177 5.72 -5.99 21.51
N TRP A 178 6.25 -5.53 20.37
CA TRP A 178 7.17 -6.32 19.56
C TRP A 178 8.51 -6.58 20.25
N ILE A 179 9.06 -5.59 20.96
CA ILE A 179 10.28 -5.75 21.76
C ILE A 179 10.08 -6.83 22.81
N GLU A 180 8.96 -6.83 23.52
CA GLU A 180 8.64 -7.84 24.52
C GLU A 180 8.60 -9.26 23.91
N VAL A 181 7.94 -9.42 22.76
CA VAL A 181 7.88 -10.70 22.05
C VAL A 181 9.28 -11.16 21.60
N LEU A 182 10.04 -10.28 20.96
CA LEU A 182 11.36 -10.61 20.41
C LEU A 182 12.36 -11.01 21.50
N PHE A 183 12.47 -10.20 22.57
CA PHE A 183 13.37 -10.51 23.68
C PHE A 183 12.88 -11.66 24.56
N GLY A 184 11.56 -11.85 24.66
CA GLY A 184 10.96 -13.00 25.34
C GLY A 184 11.28 -14.36 24.70
N VAL A 185 11.61 -14.37 23.40
CA VAL A 185 12.05 -15.58 22.67
C VAL A 185 13.56 -15.75 22.73
N LEU A 186 14.35 -14.67 22.72
CA LEU A 186 15.82 -14.73 22.82
C LEU A 186 16.32 -15.35 24.14
N GLY A 187 15.52 -15.26 25.21
CA GLY A 187 15.81 -15.92 26.50
C GLY A 187 15.41 -17.40 26.59
N ARG A 188 14.86 -17.99 25.52
CA ARG A 188 14.47 -19.41 25.47
C ARG A 188 15.50 -20.18 24.64
N ASP A 189 15.71 -21.47 24.95
CA ASP A 189 16.41 -22.39 24.04
C ASP A 189 15.62 -22.47 22.73
N ALA A 190 15.94 -21.57 21.78
CA ALA A 190 15.37 -21.62 20.46
C ALA A 190 15.81 -22.94 19.82
N PRO A 191 14.91 -23.72 19.20
CA PRO A 191 15.32 -24.86 18.40
C PRO A 191 16.24 -24.31 17.30
N ARG A 192 17.55 -24.54 17.45
CA ARG A 192 18.49 -24.28 16.37
C ARG A 192 18.03 -25.16 15.22
N ARG A 193 17.73 -24.55 14.09
CA ARG A 193 17.47 -25.29 12.86
C ARG A 193 18.76 -26.05 12.55
N THR A 194 18.85 -27.32 12.94
CA THR A 194 19.92 -28.19 12.45
C THR A 194 19.61 -28.38 10.98
N VAL A 195 20.42 -27.74 10.14
CA VAL A 195 20.34 -27.99 8.71
C VAL A 195 20.99 -29.37 8.51
N ASP A 196 20.21 -30.43 8.67
CA ASP A 196 20.74 -31.81 8.60
C ASP A 196 21.36 -32.14 7.23
N HIS A 197 21.09 -31.32 6.21
CA HIS A 197 21.85 -31.29 4.97
C HIS A 197 21.97 -29.87 4.44
N ALA A 198 23.13 -29.23 4.63
CA ALA A 198 23.51 -28.14 3.74
C ALA A 198 23.57 -28.71 2.32
N PRO A 199 22.85 -28.16 1.33
CA PRO A 199 23.09 -28.54 -0.05
C PRO A 199 24.54 -28.19 -0.35
N SER A 200 25.32 -29.16 -0.82
CA SER A 200 26.70 -28.94 -1.21
C SER A 200 26.73 -27.89 -2.31
N LEU A 201 27.07 -26.65 -1.95
CA LEU A 201 27.44 -25.62 -2.91
C LEU A 201 28.81 -26.00 -3.45
N VAL A 202 28.83 -26.89 -4.45
CA VAL A 202 29.96 -27.01 -5.35
C VAL A 202 29.87 -25.82 -6.31
N GLY A 203 30.52 -24.72 -5.93
CA GLY A 203 30.58 -23.50 -6.70
C GLY A 203 31.82 -22.71 -6.33
N ASN A 204 32.82 -22.77 -7.21
CA ASN A 204 34.16 -22.19 -7.14
C ASN A 204 34.25 -20.78 -6.51
N GLY A 205 35.23 -20.64 -5.60
CA GLY A 205 36.18 -19.51 -5.63
C GLY A 205 35.82 -18.27 -4.82
N ASN A 206 36.60 -18.09 -3.74
CA ASN A 206 37.02 -16.84 -3.10
C ASN A 206 35.97 -15.77 -2.77
N ASN A 207 35.68 -15.63 -1.46
CA ASN A 207 36.05 -14.44 -0.67
C ASN A 207 35.51 -14.62 0.76
N ASN A 208 36.35 -15.15 1.64
CA ASN A 208 36.02 -15.43 3.05
C ASN A 208 36.78 -14.51 4.03
N ASP A 209 37.46 -13.49 3.53
CA ASP A 209 38.39 -12.71 4.36
C ASP A 209 37.71 -11.54 5.10
N ASP A 210 36.50 -11.10 4.70
CA ASP A 210 35.85 -9.93 5.30
C ASP A 210 34.98 -10.23 6.54
N ALA A 211 34.71 -11.51 6.84
CA ALA A 211 33.87 -11.92 7.98
C ALA A 211 34.67 -12.29 9.23
N ALA A 212 35.96 -12.58 9.09
CA ALA A 212 36.82 -13.00 10.20
C ALA A 212 37.27 -11.82 11.08
N GLU A 213 37.48 -10.63 10.50
CA GLU A 213 37.89 -9.43 11.24
C GLU A 213 36.80 -8.92 12.20
N LEU A 214 35.52 -9.10 11.87
CA LEU A 214 34.39 -8.66 12.70
C LEU A 214 34.14 -9.53 13.94
N LEU A 215 34.68 -10.76 13.97
CA LEU A 215 34.48 -11.70 15.07
C LEU A 215 35.56 -11.60 16.15
N ASP A 216 36.74 -11.05 15.82
CA ASP A 216 37.83 -10.84 16.79
C ASP A 216 37.59 -9.61 17.69
N GLU A 217 36.88 -8.59 17.20
CA GLU A 217 36.53 -7.40 18.01
C GLU A 217 35.51 -7.67 19.14
N VAL A 218 34.74 -8.77 19.05
CA VAL A 218 33.72 -9.14 20.05
C VAL A 218 34.20 -10.18 21.07
N GLY A 219 35.48 -10.57 21.03
CA GLY A 219 36.14 -11.27 22.15
C GLY A 219 35.61 -12.67 22.47
N VAL A 220 35.15 -13.43 21.47
CA VAL A 220 34.70 -14.83 21.67
C VAL A 220 35.74 -15.77 21.08
N GLY A 221 36.78 -16.09 21.85
CA GLY A 221 37.78 -17.08 21.47
C GLY A 221 37.20 -18.50 21.46
N THR A 222 37.47 -19.25 20.39
CA THR A 222 37.15 -20.67 20.30
C THR A 222 38.39 -21.50 20.63
N GLY A 223 38.34 -22.24 21.75
CA GLY A 223 39.25 -23.36 22.01
C GLY A 223 38.90 -24.59 21.19
#